data_AF-A0A8T3Y9Y4-F1
#
_entry.id   AF-A0A8T3Y9Y4-F1
#
_cell.length_a   1.000
_cell.length_b   1.000
_cell.length_c   1.000
_cell.angle_alpha   90.00
_cell.angle_beta   90.00
_cell.angle_gamma   90.00
#
_symmetry.space_group_name_H-M   'P 1'
#
loop_
_entity.id
_entity.type
_entity.pdbx_description
1 polymer ?
#
loop_
_entity_poly.entity_id
_entity_poly.type
_entity_poly.pdbx_seq_one_letter_code
_entity_poly.pdbx_strand_id
1 'polypeptide(L)'
;MNDESDQGGQERSQGEVDLENRSNAIPQFVDLEKQVTKLVNRLREDFTVAYLKASFATLRDEDGTDYSRLKDDTTQQAFIKKLMENYTSIAHNFLPITIDPAKKPLQADMLMYGVFGVTSGQLAEIVKDAKEDYTLSFHETQVRNGVLQNLDRRLRPSASTHLTLSNREALVKYANQDSALDWAKMRLEDAISVARDYIANNEKSVDSAKYKNTIFYKAENPESQQSE
;
A
#
# COMPACT_ATOMS: atom_id res chain seq x y z
N MET A 1 -9.51 56.37 -37.59
CA MET A 1 -10.23 55.22 -38.13
C MET A 1 -9.75 54.03 -37.33
N ASN A 2 -10.63 53.53 -36.47
CA ASN A 2 -10.41 52.39 -35.59
C ASN A 2 -10.89 51.15 -36.34
N ASP A 3 -10.06 50.11 -36.42
CA ASP A 3 -10.47 48.72 -36.64
C ASP A 3 -9.73 47.92 -35.58
N GLU A 4 -10.42 47.59 -34.48
CA GLU A 4 -11.20 46.36 -34.30
C GLU A 4 -10.30 45.13 -34.11
N SER A 5 -10.13 44.88 -32.82
CA SER A 5 -9.53 43.72 -32.17
C SER A 5 -10.31 42.44 -32.45
N ASP A 6 -9.62 41.46 -33.03
CA ASP A 6 -10.02 40.05 -33.01
C ASP A 6 -9.36 39.37 -31.80
N GLN A 7 -10.14 39.19 -30.74
CA GLN A 7 -9.82 38.32 -29.60
C GLN A 7 -10.97 37.34 -29.38
N GLY A 8 -11.21 36.47 -30.35
CA GLY A 8 -11.99 35.24 -30.19
C GLY A 8 -11.20 34.15 -29.46
N GLY A 9 -10.75 34.41 -28.23
CA GLY A 9 -10.13 33.42 -27.35
C GLY A 9 -11.19 32.56 -26.68
N GLN A 10 -11.44 31.38 -27.25
CA GLN A 10 -12.40 30.39 -26.75
C GLN A 10 -12.19 30.08 -25.26
N GLU A 11 -13.14 30.53 -24.44
CA GLU A 11 -13.49 29.92 -23.16
C GLU A 11 -13.93 28.47 -23.42
N ARG A 12 -12.98 27.54 -23.56
CA ARG A 12 -13.25 26.13 -23.29
C ARG A 12 -13.54 26.00 -21.80
N SER A 13 -14.79 26.25 -21.48
CA SER A 13 -15.60 25.73 -20.39
C SER A 13 -14.80 24.93 -19.34
N GLN A 14 -14.50 25.58 -18.21
CA GLN A 14 -14.09 24.89 -16.99
C GLN A 14 -15.07 23.75 -16.59
N GLY A 15 -16.32 23.80 -17.06
CA GLY A 15 -17.33 22.76 -16.85
C GLY A 15 -17.15 21.48 -17.67
N GLU A 16 -16.53 21.53 -18.86
CA GLU A 16 -16.22 20.33 -19.67
C GLU A 16 -15.03 19.55 -19.06
N VAL A 17 -14.02 20.27 -18.57
CA VAL A 17 -12.86 19.68 -17.88
C VAL A 17 -13.27 19.02 -16.56
N ASP A 18 -14.24 19.60 -15.84
CA ASP A 18 -14.77 19.04 -14.59
C ASP A 18 -15.60 17.76 -14.79
N LEU A 19 -16.26 17.59 -15.94
CA LEU A 19 -17.07 16.41 -16.23
C LEU A 19 -16.23 15.22 -16.70
N GLU A 20 -15.24 15.44 -17.58
CA GLU A 20 -14.29 14.38 -17.97
C GLU A 20 -13.44 13.89 -16.78
N ASN A 21 -13.00 14.79 -15.89
CA ASN A 21 -12.29 14.40 -14.67
C ASN A 21 -13.15 13.54 -13.73
N ARG A 22 -14.46 13.82 -13.62
CA ARG A 22 -15.38 13.01 -12.79
C ARG A 22 -15.62 11.62 -13.36
N SER A 23 -15.67 11.49 -14.68
CA SER A 23 -15.91 10.20 -15.36
C SER A 23 -14.74 9.22 -15.20
N ASN A 24 -13.49 9.72 -15.12
CA ASN A 24 -12.30 8.88 -15.04
C ASN A 24 -11.79 8.62 -13.60
N ALA A 25 -12.35 9.29 -12.60
CA ALA A 25 -11.90 9.21 -11.22
C ALA A 25 -12.03 7.80 -10.60
N ILE A 26 -13.15 7.09 -10.84
CA ILE A 26 -13.34 5.74 -10.28
C ILE A 26 -12.39 4.73 -10.94
N PRO A 27 -12.29 4.61 -12.28
CA PRO A 27 -11.31 3.74 -12.92
C PRO A 27 -9.87 4.02 -12.45
N GLN A 28 -9.48 5.29 -12.36
CA GLN A 28 -8.15 5.68 -11.88
C GLN A 28 -7.91 5.26 -10.43
N PHE A 29 -8.91 5.43 -9.56
CA PHE A 29 -8.82 4.97 -8.16
C PHE A 29 -8.63 3.46 -8.08
N VAL A 30 -9.43 2.69 -8.84
CA VAL A 30 -9.34 1.23 -8.88
C VAL A 30 -7.97 0.78 -9.37
N ASP A 31 -7.46 1.40 -10.44
CA ASP A 31 -6.15 1.06 -10.98
C ASP A 31 -5.03 1.36 -9.97
N LEU A 32 -5.03 2.53 -9.35
CA LEU A 32 -4.04 2.90 -8.33
C LEU A 32 -4.11 1.99 -7.09
N GLU A 33 -5.30 1.64 -6.60
CA GLU A 33 -5.46 0.68 -5.49
C GLU A 33 -4.92 -0.71 -5.84
N LYS A 34 -5.14 -1.16 -7.09
CA LYS A 34 -4.56 -2.42 -7.60
C LYS A 34 -3.04 -2.33 -7.70
N GLN A 35 -2.49 -1.20 -8.14
CA GLN A 35 -1.05 -0.97 -8.17
C GLN A 35 -0.44 -1.01 -6.76
N VAL A 36 -1.04 -0.32 -5.78
CA VAL A 36 -0.61 -0.35 -4.37
C VAL A 36 -0.65 -1.79 -3.83
N THR A 37 -1.74 -2.52 -4.08
CA THR A 37 -1.89 -3.90 -3.61
C THR A 37 -0.85 -4.82 -4.23
N LYS A 38 -0.61 -4.73 -5.55
CA LYS A 38 0.44 -5.48 -6.24
C LYS A 38 1.83 -5.15 -5.69
N LEU A 39 2.11 -3.87 -5.45
CA LEU A 39 3.37 -3.41 -4.89
C LEU A 39 3.61 -3.98 -3.48
N VAL A 40 2.62 -3.86 -2.59
CA VAL A 40 2.70 -4.39 -1.22
C VAL A 40 2.88 -5.91 -1.21
N ASN A 41 2.17 -6.63 -2.07
CA ASN A 41 2.30 -8.09 -2.17
C ASN A 41 3.66 -8.51 -2.71
N ARG A 42 4.14 -7.84 -3.77
CA ARG A 42 5.48 -8.09 -4.30
C ARG A 42 6.56 -7.82 -3.25
N LEU A 43 6.46 -6.70 -2.52
CA LEU A 43 7.42 -6.38 -1.46
C LEU A 43 7.40 -7.40 -0.32
N ARG A 44 6.23 -7.96 0.01
CA ARG A 44 6.13 -9.06 0.99
C ARG A 44 6.99 -10.24 0.58
N GLU A 45 6.90 -10.66 -0.67
CA GLU A 45 7.70 -11.75 -1.23
C GLU A 45 9.19 -11.38 -1.27
N ASP A 46 9.50 -10.19 -1.77
CA ASP A 46 10.88 -9.69 -1.88
C ASP A 46 11.59 -9.64 -0.52
N PHE A 47 10.91 -9.24 0.56
CA PHE A 47 11.48 -9.24 1.91
C PHE A 47 11.77 -10.66 2.44
N THR A 48 10.85 -11.61 2.23
CA THR A 48 11.09 -13.01 2.60
C THR A 48 12.27 -13.57 1.79
N VAL A 49 12.35 -13.28 0.49
CA VAL A 49 13.48 -13.69 -0.36
C VAL A 49 14.79 -13.06 0.10
N ALA A 50 14.80 -11.78 0.45
CA ALA A 50 15.98 -11.09 0.95
C ALA A 50 16.51 -11.72 2.24
N TYR A 51 15.62 -12.05 3.17
CA TYR A 51 15.94 -12.78 4.38
C TYR A 51 16.55 -14.14 4.07
N LEU A 52 15.87 -14.94 3.23
CA LEU A 52 16.33 -16.30 2.89
C LEU A 52 17.69 -16.27 2.20
N LYS A 53 17.96 -15.30 1.33
CA LYS A 53 19.27 -15.10 0.70
C LYS A 53 20.36 -14.77 1.72
N ALA A 54 20.08 -13.88 2.66
CA ALA A 54 21.03 -13.53 3.73
C ALA A 54 21.31 -14.74 4.63
N SER A 55 20.26 -15.44 5.05
CA SER A 55 20.33 -16.65 5.86
C SER A 55 21.13 -17.75 5.17
N PHE A 56 20.84 -18.03 3.90
CA PHE A 56 21.57 -19.02 3.10
C PHE A 56 23.06 -18.69 3.01
N ALA A 57 23.41 -17.42 2.84
CA ALA A 57 24.79 -16.98 2.66
C ALA A 57 25.62 -16.99 3.95
N THR A 58 24.99 -16.97 5.13
CA THR A 58 25.72 -16.65 6.39
C THR A 58 25.39 -17.57 7.56
N LEU A 59 24.20 -18.18 7.59
CA LEU A 59 23.71 -18.98 8.71
C LEU A 59 23.55 -20.47 8.35
N ARG A 60 23.63 -20.83 7.07
CA ARG A 60 23.42 -22.21 6.63
C ARG A 60 24.59 -23.12 7.01
N ASP A 61 24.25 -24.34 7.43
CA ASP A 61 25.15 -25.47 7.66
C ASP A 61 24.62 -26.75 6.96
N GLU A 62 25.12 -27.92 7.35
CA GLU A 62 24.73 -29.21 6.79
C GLU A 62 23.28 -29.61 7.15
N ASP A 63 22.78 -29.16 8.32
CA ASP A 63 21.47 -29.55 8.88
C ASP A 63 20.36 -28.52 8.58
N GLY A 64 20.72 -27.31 8.16
CA GLY A 64 19.75 -26.28 7.80
C GLY A 64 20.24 -24.87 8.09
N THR A 65 19.37 -24.05 8.66
CA THR A 65 19.74 -22.70 9.12
C THR A 65 20.03 -22.76 10.61
N ASP A 66 21.28 -22.47 10.98
CA ASP A 66 21.70 -22.39 12.38
C ASP A 66 21.63 -20.95 12.88
N TYR A 67 20.52 -20.64 13.58
CA TYR A 67 20.30 -19.32 14.16
C TYR A 67 21.19 -19.02 15.37
N SER A 68 21.77 -20.04 16.02
CA SER A 68 22.66 -19.83 17.17
C SER A 68 23.91 -19.04 16.78
N ARG A 69 24.30 -19.10 15.49
CA ARG A 69 25.40 -18.32 14.92
C ARG A 69 25.17 -16.82 14.95
N LEU A 70 23.93 -16.35 15.11
CA LEU A 70 23.64 -14.92 15.28
C LEU A 70 24.05 -14.38 16.66
N LYS A 71 24.50 -15.23 17.59
CA LYS A 71 25.19 -14.81 18.82
C LYS A 71 26.64 -14.37 18.57
N ASP A 72 27.26 -14.86 17.50
CA ASP A 72 28.61 -14.46 17.13
C ASP A 72 28.56 -13.13 16.38
N ASP A 73 29.23 -12.11 16.91
CA ASP A 73 29.21 -10.75 16.36
C ASP A 73 29.65 -10.72 14.89
N THR A 74 30.65 -11.53 14.51
CA THR A 74 31.16 -11.55 13.13
C THR A 74 30.12 -12.09 12.16
N THR A 75 29.49 -13.22 12.49
CA THR A 75 28.45 -13.86 11.69
C THR A 75 27.20 -12.99 11.65
N GLN A 76 26.82 -12.38 12.77
CA GLN A 76 25.71 -11.45 12.85
C GLN A 76 25.93 -10.22 11.95
N GLN A 77 27.12 -9.61 11.97
CA GLN A 77 27.44 -8.50 11.07
C GLN A 77 27.41 -8.93 9.60
N ALA A 78 27.90 -10.13 9.28
CA ALA A 78 27.84 -10.67 7.92
C ALA A 78 26.39 -10.87 7.44
N PHE A 79 25.52 -11.41 8.30
CA PHE A 79 24.10 -11.58 8.02
C PHE A 79 23.40 -10.23 7.79
N ILE A 80 23.59 -9.27 8.70
CA ILE A 80 23.04 -7.90 8.59
C ILE A 80 23.47 -7.26 7.27
N LYS A 81 24.76 -7.33 6.94
CA LYS A 81 25.29 -6.79 5.69
C LYS A 81 24.61 -7.42 4.47
N LYS A 82 24.48 -8.75 4.44
CA LYS A 82 23.82 -9.45 3.32
C LYS A 82 22.34 -9.11 3.24
N LEU A 83 21.66 -8.96 4.37
CA LEU A 83 20.27 -8.55 4.39
C LEU A 83 20.10 -7.14 3.81
N MET A 84 20.92 -6.19 4.25
CA MET A 84 20.92 -4.81 3.76
C MET A 84 21.25 -4.70 2.27
N GLU A 85 22.22 -5.47 1.77
CA GLU A 85 22.54 -5.53 0.34
C GLU A 85 21.31 -5.96 -0.49
N ASN A 86 20.58 -6.97 -0.04
CA ASN A 86 19.35 -7.42 -0.71
C ASN A 86 18.24 -6.36 -0.64
N TYR A 87 18.03 -5.73 0.51
CA TYR A 87 17.04 -4.65 0.66
C TYR A 87 17.37 -3.46 -0.24
N THR A 88 18.62 -3.02 -0.27
CA THR A 88 19.07 -1.92 -1.13
C THR A 88 18.84 -2.25 -2.62
N SER A 89 19.15 -3.48 -3.03
CA SER A 89 18.88 -3.98 -4.38
C SER A 89 17.39 -3.94 -4.73
N ILE A 90 16.52 -4.36 -3.80
CA ILE A 90 15.07 -4.26 -3.96
C ILE A 90 14.66 -2.78 -4.13
N ALA A 91 15.17 -1.88 -3.29
CA ALA A 91 14.83 -0.46 -3.35
C ALA A 91 15.24 0.18 -4.69
N HIS A 92 16.38 -0.20 -5.26
CA HIS A 92 16.83 0.22 -6.60
C HIS A 92 15.89 -0.22 -7.73
N ASN A 93 15.26 -1.39 -7.59
CA ASN A 93 14.30 -1.87 -8.58
C ASN A 93 12.98 -1.08 -8.54
N PHE A 94 12.65 -0.45 -7.40
CA PHE A 94 11.46 0.37 -7.24
C PHE A 94 11.68 1.84 -7.58
N LEU A 95 12.82 2.39 -7.18
CA LEU A 95 13.23 3.74 -7.53
C LEU A 95 14.53 3.62 -8.32
N PRO A 96 14.54 3.90 -9.64
CA PRO A 96 15.69 3.74 -10.52
C PRO A 96 16.74 4.84 -10.27
N ILE A 97 17.22 4.93 -9.04
CA ILE A 97 18.23 5.86 -8.55
C ILE A 97 19.48 5.03 -8.30
N THR A 98 20.58 5.28 -9.02
CA THR A 98 21.82 4.52 -8.81
C THR A 98 22.60 5.07 -7.62
N ILE A 99 22.72 4.27 -6.56
CA ILE A 99 23.50 4.61 -5.34
C ILE A 99 24.42 3.42 -5.04
N ASP A 100 25.70 3.70 -4.81
CA ASP A 100 26.64 2.72 -4.28
C ASP A 100 26.59 2.77 -2.75
N PRO A 101 25.99 1.78 -2.06
CA PRO A 101 25.81 1.82 -0.60
C PRO A 101 27.15 1.83 0.15
N ALA A 102 28.23 1.31 -0.43
CA ALA A 102 29.54 1.33 0.20
C ALA A 102 30.18 2.73 0.18
N LYS A 103 29.89 3.53 -0.85
CA LYS A 103 30.42 4.90 -0.99
C LYS A 103 29.50 5.96 -0.39
N LYS A 104 28.20 5.69 -0.35
CA LYS A 104 27.16 6.66 0.00
C LYS A 104 26.13 6.04 0.97
N PRO A 105 26.57 5.61 2.17
CA PRO A 105 25.73 4.89 3.12
C PRO A 105 24.48 5.68 3.54
N LEU A 106 24.62 6.99 3.77
CA LEU A 106 23.48 7.85 4.11
C LEU A 106 22.42 7.89 3.01
N GLN A 107 22.84 7.93 1.74
CA GLN A 107 21.90 7.99 0.60
C GLN A 107 21.20 6.64 0.39
N ALA A 108 21.91 5.53 0.63
CA ALA A 108 21.32 4.20 0.65
C ALA A 108 20.28 4.06 1.78
N ASP A 109 20.56 4.60 2.96
CA ASP A 109 19.61 4.64 4.08
C ASP A 109 18.39 5.51 3.79
N MET A 110 18.59 6.68 3.18
CA MET A 110 17.48 7.52 2.72
C MET A 110 16.62 6.81 1.67
N LEU A 111 17.24 6.06 0.76
CA LEU A 111 16.53 5.27 -0.24
C LEU A 111 15.71 4.15 0.43
N MET A 112 16.32 3.35 1.31
CA MET A 112 15.64 2.30 2.05
C MET A 112 14.50 2.86 2.91
N TYR A 113 14.72 3.97 3.61
CA TYR A 113 13.67 4.63 4.38
C TYR A 113 12.56 5.18 3.47
N GLY A 114 12.92 5.74 2.32
CA GLY A 114 11.96 6.21 1.32
C GLY A 114 11.01 5.10 0.85
N VAL A 115 11.57 3.95 0.47
CA VAL A 115 10.83 2.81 -0.10
C VAL A 115 10.16 1.95 0.97
N PHE A 116 10.85 1.64 2.06
CA PHE A 116 10.42 0.67 3.08
C PHE A 116 10.05 1.31 4.42
N GLY A 117 10.44 2.57 4.67
CA GLY A 117 10.21 3.20 5.98
C GLY A 117 11.08 2.63 7.11
N VAL A 118 12.15 1.91 6.78
CA VAL A 118 13.16 1.41 7.72
C VAL A 118 14.55 1.74 7.20
N THR A 119 15.46 2.13 8.09
CA THR A 119 16.88 2.34 7.76
C THR A 119 17.68 1.07 7.99
N SER A 120 18.89 1.02 7.43
CA SER A 120 19.83 -0.06 7.72
C SER A 120 20.19 -0.14 9.20
N GLY A 121 20.36 1.01 9.86
CA GLY A 121 20.67 1.08 11.29
C GLY A 121 19.58 0.45 12.14
N GLN A 122 18.31 0.79 11.88
CA GLN A 122 17.17 0.20 12.58
C GLN A 122 17.08 -1.31 12.38
N LEU A 123 17.28 -1.78 11.14
CA LEU A 123 17.27 -3.22 10.86
C LEU A 123 18.42 -3.95 11.54
N ALA A 124 19.61 -3.34 11.57
CA ALA A 124 20.78 -3.88 12.26
C ALA A 124 20.57 -3.98 13.78
N GLU A 125 19.96 -2.97 14.39
CA GLU A 125 19.59 -2.97 15.82
C GLU A 125 18.61 -4.10 16.14
N ILE A 126 17.56 -4.26 15.34
CA ILE A 126 16.58 -5.35 15.55
C ILE A 126 17.26 -6.73 15.50
N VAL A 127 18.16 -6.96 14.54
CA VAL A 127 18.90 -8.22 14.45
C VAL A 127 19.86 -8.40 15.63
N LYS A 128 20.57 -7.34 16.02
CA LYS A 128 21.51 -7.34 17.15
C LYS A 128 20.83 -7.69 18.47
N ASP A 129 19.63 -7.14 18.67
CA ASP A 129 18.86 -7.33 19.90
C ASP A 129 18.23 -8.73 19.95
N ALA A 130 17.68 -9.20 18.83
CA ALA A 130 17.03 -10.50 18.75
C ALA A 130 18.01 -11.69 18.70
N LYS A 131 19.22 -11.50 18.16
CA LYS A 131 20.24 -12.56 18.04
C LYS A 131 19.67 -13.83 17.42
N GLU A 132 19.73 -14.96 18.12
CA GLU A 132 19.24 -16.26 17.66
C GLU A 132 17.71 -16.34 17.56
N ASP A 133 16.98 -15.45 18.23
CA ASP A 133 15.52 -15.35 18.11
C ASP A 133 15.10 -14.66 16.79
N TYR A 134 16.06 -14.08 16.06
CA TYR A 134 15.83 -13.50 14.74
C TYR A 134 15.67 -14.57 13.65
N THR A 135 14.57 -15.32 13.76
CA THR A 135 14.14 -16.33 12.79
C THR A 135 13.37 -15.70 11.63
N LEU A 136 13.05 -16.49 10.60
CA LEU A 136 12.18 -16.02 9.51
C LEU A 136 10.84 -15.55 10.05
N SER A 137 10.25 -16.31 10.99
CA SER A 137 8.97 -15.94 11.61
C SER A 137 9.06 -14.61 12.36
N PHE A 138 10.16 -14.38 13.09
CA PHE A 138 10.42 -13.10 13.74
C PHE A 138 10.53 -11.97 12.71
N HIS A 139 11.34 -12.15 11.66
CA HIS A 139 11.51 -11.16 10.60
C HIS A 139 10.17 -10.80 9.95
N GLU A 140 9.38 -11.81 9.62
CA GLU A 140 8.09 -11.63 8.99
C GLU A 140 7.07 -10.89 9.87
N THR A 141 7.05 -11.18 11.17
CA THR A 141 6.07 -10.62 12.10
C THR A 141 6.46 -9.24 12.61
N GLN A 142 7.74 -9.02 12.96
CA GLN A 142 8.21 -7.80 13.59
C GLN A 142 8.70 -6.75 12.60
N VAL A 143 9.35 -7.17 11.51
CA VAL A 143 9.95 -6.25 10.55
C VAL A 143 9.06 -6.09 9.33
N ARG A 144 8.83 -7.17 8.60
CA ARG A 144 8.12 -7.16 7.31
C ARG A 144 6.71 -6.59 7.46
N ASN A 145 5.92 -7.10 8.41
CA ASN A 145 4.54 -6.63 8.57
C ASN A 145 4.47 -5.15 8.96
N GLY A 146 5.34 -4.67 9.86
CA GLY A 146 5.40 -3.26 10.24
C GLY A 146 5.78 -2.35 9.07
N VAL A 147 6.77 -2.76 8.27
CA VAL A 147 7.19 -2.07 7.04
C VAL A 147 6.04 -2.02 6.02
N LEU A 148 5.40 -3.16 5.74
CA LEU A 148 4.31 -3.23 4.78
C LEU A 148 3.09 -2.41 5.22
N GLN A 149 2.74 -2.42 6.51
CA GLN A 149 1.67 -1.59 7.05
C GLN A 149 1.97 -0.10 6.91
N ASN A 150 3.21 0.31 7.17
CA ASN A 150 3.62 1.71 7.01
C ASN A 150 3.58 2.14 5.54
N LEU A 151 4.03 1.28 4.63
CA LEU A 151 3.97 1.54 3.20
C LEU A 151 2.52 1.65 2.72
N ASP A 152 1.67 0.71 3.12
CA ASP A 152 0.24 0.69 2.81
C ASP A 152 -0.44 1.99 3.26
N ARG A 153 -0.19 2.41 4.51
CA ARG A 153 -0.68 3.67 5.09
C ARG A 153 -0.20 4.91 4.33
N ARG A 154 1.00 4.89 3.76
CA ARG A 154 1.57 6.02 2.99
C ARG A 154 1.02 6.09 1.57
N LEU A 155 0.82 4.95 0.91
CA LEU A 155 0.46 4.88 -0.50
C LEU A 155 -1.05 4.86 -0.74
N ARG A 156 -1.85 4.23 0.13
CA ARG A 156 -3.30 4.18 -0.09
C ARG A 156 -3.96 5.56 -0.18
N PRO A 157 -3.60 6.57 0.64
CA PRO A 157 -4.17 7.90 0.49
C PRO A 157 -3.92 8.52 -0.88
N SER A 158 -2.77 8.24 -1.51
CA SER A 158 -2.46 8.79 -2.83
C SER A 158 -3.39 8.27 -3.91
N ALA A 159 -3.86 7.01 -3.78
CA ALA A 159 -4.83 6.41 -4.69
C ALA A 159 -6.20 7.10 -4.64
N SER A 160 -6.55 7.77 -3.53
CA SER A 160 -7.84 8.47 -3.36
C SER A 160 -7.78 9.98 -3.60
N THR A 161 -6.62 10.56 -3.91
CA THR A 161 -6.42 12.03 -3.96
C THR A 161 -7.34 12.74 -4.95
N HIS A 162 -7.69 12.08 -6.05
CA HIS A 162 -8.55 12.62 -7.11
C HIS A 162 -10.05 12.39 -6.87
N LEU A 163 -10.42 11.71 -5.79
CA LEU A 163 -11.81 11.51 -5.42
C LEU A 163 -12.35 12.72 -4.65
N THR A 164 -13.61 13.03 -4.91
CA THR A 164 -14.34 14.12 -4.26
C THR A 164 -15.67 13.62 -3.70
N LEU A 165 -16.36 14.45 -2.90
CA LEU A 165 -17.65 14.09 -2.31
C LEU A 165 -18.70 13.69 -3.35
N SER A 166 -18.61 14.18 -4.59
CA SER A 166 -19.53 13.78 -5.67
C SER A 166 -19.31 12.35 -6.17
N ASN A 167 -18.18 11.72 -5.83
CA ASN A 167 -17.88 10.35 -6.25
C ASN A 167 -18.46 9.28 -5.29
N ARG A 168 -19.05 9.66 -4.15
CA ARG A 168 -19.58 8.72 -3.14
C ARG A 168 -20.56 7.71 -3.72
N GLU A 169 -21.56 8.18 -4.46
CA GLU A 169 -22.55 7.31 -5.09
C GLU A 169 -21.91 6.31 -6.04
N ALA A 170 -21.00 6.77 -6.90
CA ALA A 170 -20.31 5.93 -7.87
C ALA A 170 -19.44 4.85 -7.21
N LEU A 171 -18.77 5.17 -6.09
CA LEU A 171 -17.99 4.20 -5.32
C LEU A 171 -18.86 3.09 -4.71
N VAL A 172 -20.01 3.46 -4.13
CA VAL A 172 -20.94 2.50 -3.52
C VAL A 172 -21.59 1.62 -4.58
N LYS A 173 -21.96 2.19 -5.73
CA LYS A 173 -22.47 1.45 -6.90
C LYS A 173 -21.41 0.53 -7.48
N TYR A 174 -20.17 0.98 -7.61
CA TYR A 174 -19.06 0.14 -8.07
C TYR A 174 -18.87 -1.10 -7.19
N ALA A 175 -19.07 -0.97 -5.88
CA ALA A 175 -19.00 -2.08 -4.93
C ALA A 175 -20.28 -2.96 -4.86
N ASN A 176 -21.29 -2.68 -5.70
CA ASN A 176 -22.60 -3.33 -5.67
C ASN A 176 -23.28 -3.28 -4.29
N GLN A 177 -23.16 -2.15 -3.58
CA GLN A 177 -23.70 -1.97 -2.22
C GLN A 177 -24.81 -0.91 -2.13
N ASP A 178 -25.30 -0.40 -3.25
CA ASP A 178 -26.34 0.64 -3.28
C ASP A 178 -27.69 0.16 -2.73
N SER A 179 -27.98 -1.13 -2.77
CA SER A 179 -29.18 -1.71 -2.15
C SER A 179 -29.09 -1.76 -0.61
N ALA A 180 -27.90 -2.00 -0.06
CA ALA A 180 -27.67 -2.15 1.38
C ALA A 180 -27.22 -0.86 2.08
N LEU A 181 -26.59 0.07 1.35
CA LEU A 181 -25.98 1.27 1.90
C LEU A 181 -26.58 2.54 1.27
N ASP A 182 -26.79 3.55 2.10
CA ASP A 182 -27.24 4.88 1.74
C ASP A 182 -26.05 5.82 1.55
N TRP A 183 -25.58 5.93 0.30
CA TRP A 183 -24.42 6.75 -0.06
C TRP A 183 -24.58 8.23 0.31
N ALA A 184 -25.80 8.75 0.43
CA ALA A 184 -26.06 10.15 0.77
C ALA A 184 -25.63 10.47 2.21
N LYS A 185 -25.69 9.46 3.11
CA LYS A 185 -25.30 9.55 4.52
C LYS A 185 -23.82 9.22 4.78
N MET A 186 -23.10 8.74 3.78
CA MET A 186 -21.69 8.35 3.91
C MET A 186 -20.77 9.55 3.78
N ARG A 187 -19.65 9.59 4.52
CA ARG A 187 -18.53 10.48 4.14
C ARG A 187 -17.79 9.88 2.94
N LEU A 188 -16.91 10.66 2.31
CA LEU A 188 -16.11 10.15 1.18
C LEU A 188 -15.25 8.96 1.61
N GLU A 189 -14.66 9.04 2.80
CA GLU A 189 -13.78 8.03 3.37
C GLU A 189 -14.53 6.70 3.61
N ASP A 190 -15.80 6.78 4.01
CA ASP A 190 -16.65 5.61 4.22
C ASP A 190 -16.93 4.92 2.86
N ALA A 191 -17.23 5.70 1.81
CA ALA A 191 -17.47 5.17 0.46
C ALA A 191 -16.20 4.57 -0.17
N ILE A 192 -15.05 5.22 0.06
CA ILE A 192 -13.74 4.67 -0.31
C ILE A 192 -13.48 3.34 0.40
N SER A 193 -13.80 3.25 1.70
CA SER A 193 -13.62 2.01 2.48
C SER A 193 -14.45 0.86 1.89
N VAL A 194 -15.69 1.11 1.51
CA VAL A 194 -16.55 0.10 0.87
C VAL A 194 -15.96 -0.36 -0.46
N ALA A 195 -15.52 0.57 -1.31
CA ALA A 195 -14.89 0.23 -2.59
C ALA A 195 -13.57 -0.54 -2.39
N ARG A 196 -12.77 -0.20 -1.37
CA ARG A 196 -11.55 -0.94 -1.01
C ARG A 196 -11.85 -2.36 -0.56
N ASP A 197 -12.86 -2.58 0.29
CA ASP A 197 -13.28 -3.92 0.71
C ASP A 197 -13.65 -4.78 -0.50
N TYR A 198 -14.36 -4.19 -1.48
CA TYR A 198 -14.73 -4.88 -2.72
C TYR A 198 -13.51 -5.27 -3.55
N ILE A 199 -12.56 -4.34 -3.76
CA ILE A 199 -11.31 -4.60 -4.49
C ILE A 199 -10.48 -5.68 -3.78
N ALA A 200 -10.36 -5.60 -2.45
CA ALA A 200 -9.64 -6.56 -1.63
C ALA A 200 -10.24 -7.97 -1.73
N ASN A 201 -11.55 -8.08 -1.94
CA ASN A 201 -12.24 -9.35 -2.21
C ASN A 201 -12.29 -9.74 -3.70
N ASN A 202 -11.35 -9.24 -4.51
CA ASN A 202 -11.25 -9.50 -5.94
C ASN A 202 -12.54 -9.15 -6.70
N GLU A 203 -13.24 -8.08 -6.29
CA GLU A 203 -14.45 -7.59 -6.93
C GLU A 203 -15.57 -8.65 -6.98
N LYS A 204 -15.67 -9.48 -5.94
CA LYS A 204 -16.71 -10.51 -5.84
C LYS A 204 -17.90 -10.07 -4.98
N SER A 205 -17.64 -9.56 -3.79
CA SER A 205 -18.68 -9.10 -2.86
C SER A 205 -18.09 -8.25 -1.73
N VAL A 206 -18.94 -7.47 -1.08
CA VAL A 206 -18.66 -6.84 0.21
C VAL A 206 -19.62 -7.43 1.24
N ASP A 207 -19.11 -7.80 2.42
CA ASP A 207 -19.97 -8.17 3.54
C ASP A 207 -20.62 -6.91 4.12
N SER A 208 -21.85 -6.64 3.69
CA SER A 208 -22.63 -5.49 4.16
C SER A 208 -22.92 -5.57 5.67
N ALA A 209 -22.84 -6.76 6.29
CA ALA A 209 -23.06 -6.91 7.73
C ALA A 209 -22.02 -6.15 8.57
N LYS A 210 -20.81 -5.94 8.04
CA LYS A 210 -19.77 -5.09 8.64
C LYS A 210 -20.26 -3.67 8.92
N TYR A 211 -21.24 -3.20 8.15
CA TYR A 211 -21.75 -1.83 8.22
C TYR A 211 -23.06 -1.71 9.01
N LYS A 212 -23.63 -2.80 9.55
CA LYS A 212 -24.96 -2.79 10.21
C LYS A 212 -25.15 -1.74 11.31
N ASN A 213 -24.08 -1.38 12.01
CA ASN A 213 -24.11 -0.40 13.10
C ASN A 213 -23.78 1.03 12.67
N THR A 214 -23.70 1.32 11.36
CA THR A 214 -23.42 2.66 10.85
C THR A 214 -24.70 3.40 10.46
N ILE A 215 -24.65 4.73 10.48
CA ILE A 215 -25.79 5.60 10.12
C ILE A 215 -26.24 5.48 8.66
N PHE A 216 -25.39 4.92 7.81
CA PHE A 216 -25.61 4.79 6.38
C PHE A 216 -26.03 3.37 5.97
N TYR A 217 -26.17 2.43 6.90
CA TYR A 217 -26.78 1.14 6.60
C TYR A 217 -28.28 1.31 6.42
N LYS A 218 -28.81 0.79 5.32
CA LYS A 218 -30.26 0.72 5.09
C LYS A 218 -30.76 -0.46 5.90
N ALA A 219 -31.39 -0.19 7.05
CA ALA A 219 -32.13 -1.23 7.76
C ALA A 219 -33.11 -1.87 6.78
N GLU A 220 -33.18 -3.20 6.75
CA GLU A 220 -34.23 -3.90 5.99
C GLU A 220 -35.57 -3.29 6.42
N ASN A 221 -36.27 -2.70 5.46
CA ASN A 221 -37.59 -2.14 5.72
C ASN A 221 -38.49 -3.33 6.09
N PRO A 222 -39.03 -3.43 7.33
CA PRO A 222 -39.85 -4.59 7.73
C PRO A 222 -41.19 -4.67 6.96
N GLU A 223 -41.50 -3.69 6.12
CA GLU A 223 -42.77 -3.57 5.39
C GLU A 223 -42.92 -4.53 4.20
N SER A 224 -41.89 -5.28 3.80
CA SER A 224 -41.99 -6.29 2.73
C SER A 224 -42.36 -7.70 3.23
N GLN A 225 -42.59 -7.89 4.53
CA GLN A 225 -43.05 -9.17 5.11
C GLN A 225 -44.54 -9.18 5.51
N GLN A 226 -45.31 -8.14 5.17
CA GLN A 226 -46.76 -8.06 5.47
C GLN A 226 -47.68 -8.23 4.25
N SER A 227 -47.16 -8.77 3.14
CA SER A 227 -47.98 -9.12 1.98
C SER A 227 -47.67 -10.54 1.50
N GLU A 228 -48.07 -11.52 2.31
CA GLU A 228 -48.50 -12.86 1.87
C GLU A 228 -49.86 -13.19 2.49
#